data_AF-A0A1M7FAU0-F1
#
_entry.id   AF-A0A1M7FAU0-F1
#
_cell.length_a   1.000
_cell.length_b   1.000
_cell.length_c   1.000
_cell.angle_alpha   90.00
_cell.angle_beta   90.00
_cell.angle_gamma   90.00
#
_symmetry.space_group_name_H-M   'P 1'
#
loop_
_entity.id
_entity.type
_entity.pdbx_description
1 polymer ?
#
loop_
_entity_poly.entity_id
_entity_poly.type
_entity_poly.pdbx_seq_one_letter_code
_entity_poly.pdbx_strand_id
1 'polypeptide(L)' 'MKTTFGAGSTKLPNTIPRPTHWPKEELDWPDFQTEYQKWCADPDTYTPPDP' A
#
# COMPACT_ATOMS: atom_id res chain seq x y z
N MET A 1 9.20 -5.78 -22.02
CA MET A 1 9.49 -5.65 -20.58
C MET A 1 8.82 -4.39 -20.07
N LYS A 2 8.04 -4.45 -18.99
CA LYS A 2 7.50 -3.26 -18.32
C LYS A 2 8.38 -3.02 -17.10
N THR A 3 9.31 -2.08 -17.19
CA THR A 3 10.14 -1.61 -16.07
C THR A 3 9.28 -0.74 -15.17
N THR A 4 9.21 -1.06 -13.88
CA THR A 4 8.63 -0.20 -12.85
C THR A 4 9.73 0.58 -12.16
N PHE A 5 9.57 1.90 -12.04
CA PHE A 5 10.50 2.77 -11.33
C PHE A 5 10.07 2.90 -9.86
N GLY A 6 10.96 2.53 -8.95
CA GLY A 6 10.81 2.76 -7.51
C GLY A 6 11.93 2.05 -6.77
N ALA A 7 13.00 2.77 -6.43
CA ALA A 7 14.17 2.20 -5.76
C ALA A 7 13.94 1.84 -4.27
N GLY A 8 12.67 1.73 -3.83
CA GLY A 8 12.29 1.46 -2.44
C GLY A 8 12.70 2.53 -1.42
N SER A 9 13.41 3.58 -1.84
CA SER A 9 13.99 4.61 -0.97
C SER A 9 13.10 5.84 -0.79
N THR A 10 11.96 5.90 -1.48
CA THR A 10 11.02 7.03 -1.38
C THR A 10 10.33 7.00 -0.03
N LYS A 11 10.85 7.79 0.91
CA LYS A 11 10.17 8.10 2.17
C LYS A 11 9.31 9.34 1.96
N LEU A 12 8.02 9.25 2.29
CA LEU A 12 7.17 10.42 2.34
C LEU A 12 7.67 11.37 3.44
N PRO A 13 7.65 12.70 3.23
CA PRO A 13 7.89 13.66 4.30
C PRO A 13 6.93 13.42 5.47
N ASN A 14 7.39 13.60 6.71
CA ASN A 14 6.56 13.42 7.92
C ASN A 14 5.33 14.34 7.97
N THR A 15 5.26 15.33 7.08
CA THR A 15 4.12 16.26 6.94
C THR A 15 2.98 15.70 6.10
N ILE A 16 3.18 14.58 5.40
CA ILE A 16 2.13 13.92 4.63
C ILE A 16 1.50 12.85 5.52
N PRO A 17 0.20 12.97 5.89
CA PRO A 17 -0.46 11.95 6.68
C PRO A 17 -0.46 10.64 5.91
N ARG A 18 -0.17 9.53 6.61
CA ARG A 18 -0.29 8.19 6.04
C ARG A 18 -1.71 8.02 5.49
N PRO A 19 -1.88 7.55 4.24
CA PRO A 19 -3.20 7.26 3.71
C PRO A 19 -3.95 6.28 4.61
N THR A 20 -5.20 6.58 4.92
CA THR A 20 -6.05 5.76 5.82
C THR A 20 -6.33 4.37 5.27
N HIS A 21 -6.21 4.18 3.95
CA HIS A 21 -6.38 2.88 3.29
C HIS A 21 -5.10 2.03 3.31
N TRP A 22 -4.01 2.47 3.94
CA TRP A 22 -2.81 1.63 4.09
C TRP A 22 -2.83 0.84 5.40
N PRO A 23 -2.47 -0.46 5.37
CA PRO A 23 -2.25 -1.26 6.57
C PRO A 23 -1.29 -0.55 7.52
N LYS A 24 -1.49 -0.66 8.83
CA LYS A 24 -0.58 -0.02 9.82
C LYS A 24 0.76 -0.74 9.88
N GLU A 25 0.73 -2.06 9.74
CA GLU A 25 1.90 -2.93 9.75
C GLU A 25 2.58 -2.99 8.38
N GLU A 26 3.84 -3.44 8.39
CA GLU A 26 4.58 -3.77 7.19
C GLU A 26 4.13 -5.14 6.70
N LEU A 27 3.47 -5.18 5.55
CA LEU A 27 3.11 -6.43 4.90
C LEU A 27 4.30 -6.99 4.15
N ASP A 28 4.41 -8.32 4.11
CA ASP A 28 5.31 -8.97 3.17
C ASP A 28 4.82 -8.75 1.72
N TRP A 29 5.67 -9.10 0.74
CA TRP A 29 5.34 -8.83 -0.65
C TRP A 29 4.07 -9.55 -1.15
N PRO A 30 3.85 -10.84 -0.87
CA PRO A 30 2.59 -11.52 -1.18
C PRO A 30 1.34 -10.88 -0.57
N ASP A 31 1.39 -10.51 0.70
CA ASP A 31 0.26 -9.91 1.41
C ASP A 31 -0.02 -8.51 0.87
N PHE A 32 1.03 -7.71 0.65
CA PHE A 32 0.92 -6.41 -0.01
C PHE A 32 0.25 -6.54 -1.38
N GLN A 33 0.67 -7.50 -2.20
CA GLN A 33 0.10 -7.69 -3.53
C GLN A 33 -1.38 -8.09 -3.47
N THR A 34 -1.76 -8.91 -2.49
CA THR A 34 -3.16 -9.31 -2.25
C THR A 34 -4.01 -8.13 -1.81
N GLU A 35 -3.54 -7.36 -0.84
CA GLU A 35 -4.22 -6.16 -0.35
C GLU A 35 -4.32 -5.07 -1.42
N TYR A 36 -3.29 -4.89 -2.23
CA TYR A 36 -3.31 -3.98 -3.38
C TYR A 36 -4.35 -4.37 -4.42
N GLN A 37 -4.54 -5.67 -4.69
CA GLN A 37 -5.59 -6.14 -5.60
C GLN A 37 -6.99 -5.89 -5.05
N LYS A 38 -7.20 -6.08 -3.74
CA LYS A 38 -8.48 -5.75 -3.07
C LYS A 38 -8.79 -4.26 -3.17
N TRP A 39 -7.80 -3.41 -2.88
CA TRP A 39 -7.93 -1.96 -3.03
C TRP A 39 -8.22 -1.55 -4.49
N CYS A 40 -7.55 -2.16 -5.48
CA CYS A 40 -7.81 -1.87 -6.89
C CYS A 40 -9.21 -2.31 -7.35
N ALA A 41 -9.79 -3.33 -6.73
CA ALA A 41 -11.11 -3.85 -7.09
C ALA A 41 -12.25 -2.95 -6.59
N ASP A 42 -12.11 -2.40 -5.38
CA ASP A 42 -13.07 -1.45 -4.81
C ASP A 42 -12.38 -0.48 -3.83
N PRO A 43 -11.82 0.63 -4.32
CA PRO A 43 -11.04 1.54 -3.49
C PRO A 43 -11.90 2.36 -2.51
N ASP A 44 -13.19 2.53 -2.80
CA ASP A 44 -14.10 3.33 -1.98
C ASP A 44 -14.58 2.57 -0.75
N THR A 45 -14.58 1.23 -0.79
CA THR A 45 -15.02 0.38 0.34
C THR A 45 -13.89 -0.43 0.98
N TYR A 46 -12.69 -0.42 0.40
CA TYR A 46 -11.55 -1.16 0.93
C TYR A 46 -11.14 -0.68 2.33
N THR A 47 -11.10 -1.62 3.28
CA THR A 47 -10.55 -1.42 4.62
C THR A 47 -9.32 -2.30 4.78
N PRO A 48 -8.14 -1.73 5.08
CA PRO A 48 -6.93 -2.52 5.28
C PRO A 48 -7.02 -3.40 6.54
N PRO A 49 -6.29 -4.52 6.59
CA PRO A 49 -6.24 -5.36 7.78
C PRO A 49 -5.66 -4.60 8.99
N ASP A 50 -6.31 -4.76 10.14
CA ASP A 50 -5.77 -4.34 11.44
C ASP A 50 -4.72 -5.36 11.94
N PRO A 51 -3.73 -4.92 12.74
CA PRO A 51 -2.76 -5.79 13.41
C PRO A 51 -3.39 -6.81 14.37
#